data_AF-A0A8S0SN99-F1
#
_entry.id   AF-A0A8S0SN99-F1
#
_cell.length_a   1.000
_cell.length_b   1.000
_cell.length_c   1.000
_cell.angle_alpha   90.00
_cell.angle_beta   90.00
_cell.angle_gamma   90.00
#
_symmetry.space_group_name_H-M   'P 1'
#
loop_
_entity.id
_entity.type
_entity.pdbx_description
1 polymer ?
#
loop_
_entity_poly.entity_id
_entity_poly.type
_entity_poly.pdbx_seq_one_letter_code
_entity_poly.pdbx_strand_id
1 'polypeptide(L)'
;MEAGIGVMGTKLGMMSFFNDSGAVVPVTVVGFREGNIVTQVKTELTDGYNAVQVGYRLQTVDGFEPNQRFSVEELFKEGDLVNVSGTTIGKGF
;
A
#
# COMPACT_ATOMS: atom_id res chain seq x y z
N MET A 1 3.94 -3.90 18.13
CA MET A 1 3.79 -3.42 16.74
C MET A 1 2.35 -2.98 16.65
N GLU A 2 2.09 -1.67 16.68
CA GLU A 2 0.73 -1.13 16.53
C GLU A 2 0.23 -1.50 15.14
N ALA A 3 -0.95 -2.09 15.05
CA ALA A 3 -1.54 -2.50 13.78
C ALA A 3 -2.08 -1.27 13.04
N GLY A 4 -1.49 -0.94 11.89
CA GLY A 4 -1.93 0.15 11.02
C GLY A 4 -2.69 -0.34 9.79
N ILE A 5 -3.32 0.59 9.08
CA ILE A 5 -3.93 0.31 7.77
C ILE A 5 -2.82 0.29 6.71
N GLY A 6 -2.74 -0.80 5.94
CA GLY A 6 -1.83 -0.93 4.81
C GLY A 6 -2.45 -0.46 3.50
N VAL A 7 -1.59 -0.13 2.53
CA VAL A 7 -1.98 0.17 1.15
C VAL A 7 -1.33 -0.81 0.19
N MET A 8 -1.88 -0.93 -1.01
CA MET A 8 -1.27 -1.69 -2.09
C MET A 8 -0.55 -0.75 -3.07
N GLY A 9 0.58 -1.23 -3.59
CA GLY A 9 1.44 -0.51 -4.53
C GLY A 9 2.06 -1.47 -5.54
N THR A 10 2.61 -0.92 -6.63
CA THR A 10 3.34 -1.69 -7.64
C THR A 10 4.83 -1.37 -7.55
N LYS A 11 5.69 -2.38 -7.44
CA LYS A 11 7.14 -2.17 -7.60
C LYS A 11 7.42 -1.69 -9.02
N LEU A 12 7.95 -0.47 -9.16
CA LEU A 12 8.34 0.11 -10.45
C LEU A 12 9.78 -0.22 -10.81
N GLY A 13 10.66 -0.31 -9.81
CA GLY A 13 12.07 -0.58 -10.05
C GLY A 13 12.93 -0.31 -8.83
N MET A 14 14.24 -0.33 -9.04
CA MET A 14 15.25 0.00 -8.05
C MET A 14 16.17 1.09 -8.62
N MET A 15 16.65 1.98 -7.77
CA MET A 15 17.62 3.02 -8.12
C MET A 15 18.50 3.37 -6.93
N SER A 16 19.53 4.19 -7.19
CA SER A 16 20.35 4.80 -6.16
C SER A 16 19.82 6.19 -5.81
N PHE A 17 19.74 6.50 -4.52
CA PHE A 17 19.44 7.83 -4.00
C PHE A 17 20.68 8.38 -3.27
N PHE A 18 21.06 9.62 -3.56
CA PHE A 18 22.13 10.29 -2.83
C PHE A 18 21.49 11.19 -1.77
N ASN A 19 21.85 10.96 -0.51
CA ASN A 19 21.37 11.81 0.57
C ASN A 19 22.22 13.08 0.73
N ASP A 20 21.81 13.97 1.63
CA ASP A 20 22.49 15.27 1.86
C ASP A 20 23.94 15.13 2.34
N SER A 21 24.32 13.98 2.90
CA SER A 21 25.71 13.68 3.29
C SER A 21 26.60 13.20 2.13
N GLY A 22 26.02 13.03 0.94
CA GLY A 22 26.70 12.47 -0.24
C GLY A 22 26.77 10.94 -0.24
N ALA A 23 26.18 10.26 0.74
CA ALA A 23 26.13 8.81 0.80
C ALA A 23 25.07 8.24 -0.14
N VAL A 24 25.38 7.08 -0.74
CA VAL A 24 24.46 6.34 -1.62
C VAL A 24 23.57 5.42 -0.81
N VAL A 25 22.26 5.52 -1.01
CA VAL A 25 21.23 4.67 -0.43
C VAL A 25 20.52 3.91 -1.56
N PRO A 26 20.51 2.57 -1.57
CA PRO A 26 19.75 1.79 -2.54
C PRO A 26 18.26 1.87 -2.19
N VAL A 27 17.43 2.30 -3.14
CA VAL A 27 15.99 2.49 -2.94
C VAL A 27 15.17 1.70 -3.95
N THR A 28 14.00 1.22 -3.52
CA THR A 28 12.99 0.62 -4.40
C THR A 28 11.88 1.64 -4.60
N VAL A 29 11.56 1.94 -5.86
CA VAL A 29 10.44 2.83 -6.19
C VAL A 29 9.16 2.01 -6.21
N VAL A 30 8.22 2.37 -5.35
CA VAL A 30 6.86 1.81 -5.32
C VAL A 30 5.90 2.86 -5.86
N GLY A 31 5.23 2.53 -6.95
CA GLY A 31 4.27 3.39 -7.61
C GLY A 31 2.85 3.06 -7.20
N PHE A 32 2.06 4.09 -6.95
CA PHE A 32 0.64 3.99 -6.68
C PHE A 32 -0.14 4.39 -7.92
N ARG A 33 -1.16 3.59 -8.24
CA ARG A 33 -2.15 3.93 -9.27
C ARG A 33 -3.43 4.38 -8.58
N GLU A 34 -4.36 4.96 -9.33
CA GLU A 34 -5.70 5.24 -8.82
C GLU A 34 -6.33 3.97 -8.23
N GLY A 35 -6.83 4.07 -7.00
CA GLY A 35 -7.23 2.93 -6.17
C GLY A 35 -6.92 3.19 -4.69
N ASN A 36 -6.75 2.11 -3.91
CA ASN A 36 -6.66 2.13 -2.44
C ASN A 36 -7.91 2.72 -1.78
N ILE A 37 -9.06 2.20 -2.20
CA ILE A 37 -10.38 2.60 -1.71
C ILE A 37 -10.90 1.52 -0.78
N VAL A 38 -11.50 1.91 0.34
CA VAL A 38 -12.21 0.98 1.22
C VAL A 38 -13.42 0.42 0.47
N THR A 39 -13.45 -0.88 0.25
CA THR A 39 -14.58 -1.56 -0.41
C THR A 39 -15.52 -2.21 0.59
N GLN A 40 -15.02 -2.59 1.77
CA GLN A 40 -15.82 -3.19 2.83
C GLN A 40 -15.17 -2.95 4.20
N VAL A 41 -16.00 -2.71 5.21
CA VAL A 41 -15.59 -2.75 6.62
C VAL A 41 -16.23 -3.99 7.24
N LYS A 42 -15.40 -4.83 7.87
CA LYS A 42 -15.82 -6.04 8.59
C LYS A 42 -15.75 -5.79 10.08
N THR A 43 -16.74 -6.29 10.80
CA THR A 43 -16.90 -6.06 12.24
C THR A 43 -17.09 -7.38 12.98
N GLU A 44 -16.82 -7.38 14.29
CA GLU A 44 -17.12 -8.53 15.17
C GLU A 44 -18.56 -9.02 15.01
N LEU A 45 -19.52 -8.10 14.89
CA LEU A 45 -20.95 -8.43 14.82
C LEU A 45 -21.33 -9.12 13.51
N THR A 46 -20.71 -8.72 12.40
CA THR A 46 -21.08 -9.17 11.05
C THR A 46 -20.24 -10.34 10.56
N ASP A 47 -18.95 -10.36 10.91
CA ASP A 47 -17.94 -11.26 10.34
C ASP A 47 -17.15 -12.03 11.41
N GLY A 48 -17.30 -11.71 12.70
CA GLY A 48 -16.57 -12.34 13.80
C GLY A 48 -15.11 -11.89 13.94
N TYR A 49 -14.74 -10.77 13.30
CA TYR A 49 -13.44 -10.10 13.44
C TYR A 49 -13.49 -8.67 12.89
N ASN A 50 -12.56 -7.82 13.34
CA ASN A 50 -12.41 -6.46 12.79
C ASN A 50 -11.39 -6.43 11.65
N ALA A 51 -11.80 -5.96 10.46
CA ALA A 51 -10.90 -5.75 9.32
C ALA A 51 -11.43 -4.71 8.34
N VAL A 52 -10.52 -4.14 7.54
CA VAL A 52 -10.85 -3.26 6.43
C VAL A 52 -10.38 -3.89 5.13
N GLN A 53 -11.28 -4.00 4.15
CA GLN A 53 -10.94 -4.42 2.80
C GLN A 53 -10.62 -3.22 1.94
N VAL A 54 -9.45 -3.23 1.32
CA VAL A 54 -8.96 -2.18 0.44
C VAL A 54 -8.89 -2.74 -0.99
N GLY A 55 -9.46 -2.04 -1.96
CA GLY A 55 -9.36 -2.36 -3.38
C GLY A 55 -8.22 -1.59 -4.05
N TYR A 56 -7.44 -2.26 -4.89
CA TYR A 56 -6.33 -1.66 -5.64
C TYR A 56 -6.42 -2.01 -7.12
N ARG A 57 -6.14 -1.01 -7.97
CA ARG A 57 -6.42 -0.97 -9.43
C ARG A 57 -7.92 -0.92 -9.76
N LEU A 58 -8.48 0.28 -9.89
CA LEU A 58 -9.74 0.46 -10.60
C LEU A 58 -9.51 0.41 -12.12
N GLN A 59 -10.35 -0.35 -12.84
CA GLN A 59 -10.36 -0.33 -14.32
C GLN A 59 -11.59 0.38 -14.90
N THR A 60 -12.69 0.52 -14.14
CA THR A 60 -13.89 1.33 -14.50
C THR A 60 -14.61 1.82 -13.23
N VAL A 61 -15.29 2.97 -13.30
CA VAL A 61 -15.92 3.70 -12.16
C VAL A 61 -17.46 3.66 -12.15
N ASP A 62 -18.10 2.84 -12.99
CA ASP A 62 -19.56 2.78 -13.03
C ASP A 62 -20.11 2.01 -11.80
N GLY A 63 -20.42 2.75 -10.72
CA GLY A 63 -21.27 2.27 -9.61
C GLY A 63 -20.74 2.32 -8.17
N PHE A 64 -20.04 3.37 -7.72
CA PHE A 64 -19.50 3.42 -6.34
C PHE A 64 -19.89 4.65 -5.50
N GLU A 65 -20.09 4.43 -4.18
CA GLU A 65 -19.74 5.26 -2.99
C GLU A 65 -19.73 4.34 -1.72
N PRO A 66 -18.95 4.55 -0.61
CA PRO A 66 -18.48 5.86 -0.08
C PRO A 66 -16.99 6.00 0.39
N ASN A 67 -16.28 6.89 -0.31
CA ASN A 67 -15.51 8.08 0.14
C ASN A 67 -14.39 8.14 1.21
N GLN A 68 -13.73 7.05 1.61
CA GLN A 68 -12.38 7.20 2.23
C GLN A 68 -11.28 6.73 1.28
N ARG A 69 -10.62 7.70 0.64
CA ARG A 69 -9.38 7.47 -0.12
C ARG A 69 -8.22 7.49 0.85
N PHE A 70 -7.33 6.51 0.76
CA PHE A 70 -6.06 6.55 1.48
C PHE A 70 -5.02 7.26 0.61
N SER A 71 -4.67 8.48 0.99
CA SER A 71 -3.46 9.13 0.48
C SER A 71 -2.25 8.54 1.18
N VAL A 72 -1.22 8.18 0.41
CA VAL A 72 0.02 7.59 0.93
C VAL A 72 0.74 8.60 1.82
N GLU A 73 0.66 9.88 1.46
CA GLU A 73 1.26 11.01 2.14
C GLU A 73 0.65 11.25 3.53
N GLU A 74 -0.61 10.89 3.74
CA GLU A 74 -1.29 10.99 5.04
C GLU A 74 -0.99 9.78 5.94
N LEU A 75 -0.71 8.62 5.35
CA LEU A 75 -0.50 7.35 6.05
C LEU A 75 0.96 7.10 6.46
N PHE A 76 1.93 7.54 5.64
CA PHE A 76 3.34 7.30 5.87
C PHE A 76 4.10 8.62 5.88
N LYS A 77 4.84 8.86 6.96
CA LYS A 77 5.74 10.00 7.06
C LYS A 77 7.17 9.57 6.77
N GLU A 78 8.00 10.54 6.41
CA GLU A 78 9.42 10.29 6.20
C GLU A 78 10.06 9.72 7.47
N GLY A 79 10.81 8.62 7.32
CA GLY A 79 11.46 7.92 8.42
C GLY A 79 10.63 6.79 9.06
N ASP A 80 9.36 6.63 8.69
CA ASP A 80 8.53 5.54 9.22
C ASP A 80 9.03 4.17 8.72
N LEU A 81 9.09 3.20 9.65
CA LEU A 81 9.37 1.81 9.31
C LEU A 81 8.11 1.15 8.76
N VAL A 82 8.23 0.49 7.60
CA VAL A 82 7.11 -0.18 6.92
C VAL A 82 7.42 -1.64 6.67
N ASN A 83 6.39 -2.49 6.79
CA ASN A 83 6.47 -3.90 6.39
C ASN A 83 6.00 -4.05 4.96
N VAL A 84 6.82 -4.65 4.10
CA VAL A 84 6.49 -4.92 2.70
C VAL A 84 6.25 -6.41 2.51
N SER A 85 5.09 -6.77 1.95
CA SER A 85 4.75 -8.14 1.55
C SER A 85 4.46 -8.16 0.05
N GLY A 86 4.88 -9.22 -0.63
CA GLY A 86 4.67 -9.39 -2.06
C GLY A 86 5.07 -10.78 -2.53
N THR A 87 4.61 -11.14 -3.73
CA THR A 87 4.92 -12.45 -4.33
C THR A 87 6.36 -12.49 -4.83
N THR A 88 7.10 -13.53 -4.45
CA THR A 88 8.48 -13.75 -4.90
C THR A 88 8.55 -14.26 -6.34
N ILE A 89 9.72 -14.15 -6.96
CA ILE A 89 9.97 -14.71 -8.29
C ILE A 89 10.00 -16.25 -8.19
N GLY A 90 9.08 -16.93 -8.88
CA GLY A 90 9.12 -18.37 -9.04
C GLY A 90 10.25 -18.78 -10.00
N LYS A 91 11.05 -19.77 -9.62
CA LYS A 91 12.19 -20.25 -10.42
C LYS A 91 11.91 -21.50 -11.26
N GLY A 92 10.70 -22.07 -11.14
CA GLY A 92 10.37 -23.36 -11.75
C GLY A 92 10.89 -24.55 -10.93
N PHE A 93 10.81 -25.73 -11.52
CA PHE A 93 11.50 -26.94 -11.08
C PHE A 93 12.92 -26.95 -11.67
#